data_AF-A0A525CQ66-F1
#
_entry.id   AF-A0A525CQ66-F1
#
_cell.length_a   1.000
_cell.length_b   1.000
_cell.length_c   1.000
_cell.angle_alpha   90.00
_cell.angle_beta   90.00
_cell.angle_gamma   90.00
#
_symmetry.space_group_name_H-M   'P 1'
#
loop_
_entity.id
_entity.type
_entity.pdbx_description
1 polymer ?
#
loop_
_entity_poly.entity_id
_entity_poly.type
_entity_poly.pdbx_seq_one_letter_code
_entity_poly.pdbx_strand_id
1 'polypeptide(L)'
;MCGNDIEYLLLVTVDLSILYIKLLTQAIENYAKRAGNMLLLCFVLCIAFSPCAYAIDIITNKSSSSQKFEYLTNRELRAIFSLRLKQWPDGLPVTVVTMPNNSTVHKEFCKKILNIFPHQLKGGWDRVTYSGLGQPPIVAKTKEEMIDILKRTPGAIGYTDRLYDNDLNSVKRVELDVKRTTMR
;
A
#
# COMPACT_ATOMS: atom_id res chain seq x y z
N MET A 1 -27.39 76.85 -35.00
CA MET A 1 -27.00 76.29 -33.68
C MET A 1 -27.70 74.95 -33.44
N CYS A 2 -27.56 73.95 -34.33
CA CYS A 2 -28.19 72.62 -34.18
C CYS A 2 -27.27 71.47 -34.64
N GLY A 3 -25.95 71.60 -34.45
CA GLY A 3 -24.96 70.60 -34.89
C GLY A 3 -24.40 69.71 -33.78
N ASN A 4 -24.48 70.14 -32.52
CA ASN A 4 -23.70 69.54 -31.44
C ASN A 4 -24.43 68.44 -30.65
N ASP A 5 -25.76 68.33 -30.77
CA ASP A 5 -26.54 67.41 -29.93
C ASP A 5 -26.44 65.94 -30.38
N ILE A 6 -26.21 65.69 -31.68
CA ILE A 6 -26.11 64.33 -32.25
C ILE A 6 -24.72 63.71 -32.01
N GLU A 7 -23.65 64.49 -32.13
CA GLU A 7 -22.28 64.04 -31.83
C GLU A 7 -22.11 63.66 -30.35
N TYR A 8 -22.76 64.40 -29.45
CA TYR A 8 -22.72 64.12 -28.02
C TYR A 8 -23.41 62.79 -27.67
N LEU A 9 -24.54 62.49 -28.33
CA LEU A 9 -25.27 61.24 -28.12
C LEU A 9 -24.50 60.02 -28.66
N LEU A 10 -23.80 60.19 -29.78
CA LEU A 10 -22.91 59.17 -30.34
C LEU A 10 -21.69 58.93 -29.45
N LEU A 11 -21.08 59.97 -28.88
CA LEU A 11 -19.96 59.82 -27.93
C LEU A 11 -20.39 59.07 -26.67
N VAL A 12 -21.51 59.47 -26.05
CA VAL A 12 -22.02 58.81 -24.83
C VAL A 12 -22.35 57.34 -25.05
N THR A 13 -22.95 56.99 -26.19
CA THR A 13 -23.30 55.59 -26.52
C THR A 13 -22.07 54.74 -26.83
N VAL A 14 -21.05 55.32 -27.50
CA VAL A 14 -19.76 54.67 -27.71
C VAL A 14 -19.03 54.46 -26.38
N ASP A 15 -18.99 55.45 -25.49
CA ASP A 15 -18.37 55.34 -24.16
C ASP A 15 -19.04 54.27 -23.29
N LEU A 16 -20.38 54.20 -23.27
CA LEU A 16 -21.15 53.15 -22.58
C LEU A 16 -20.85 51.75 -23.14
N SER A 17 -20.71 51.61 -24.46
CA SER A 17 -20.37 50.34 -25.09
C SER A 17 -18.93 49.90 -24.80
N ILE A 18 -17.98 50.84 -24.80
CA ILE A 18 -16.57 50.59 -24.42
C ILE A 18 -16.49 50.19 -22.94
N LEU A 19 -17.27 50.85 -22.08
CA LEU A 19 -17.32 50.53 -20.65
C LEU A 19 -17.91 49.14 -20.41
N TYR A 20 -18.97 48.77 -21.15
CA TYR A 20 -19.54 47.43 -21.11
C TYR A 20 -18.57 46.35 -21.59
N ILE A 21 -17.84 46.59 -22.69
CA ILE A 21 -16.85 45.66 -23.23
C ILE A 21 -15.69 45.47 -22.24
N LYS A 22 -15.14 46.55 -21.65
CA LYS A 22 -14.08 46.46 -20.63
C LYS A 22 -14.54 45.69 -19.39
N LEU A 23 -15.79 45.90 -18.97
CA LEU A 23 -16.36 45.21 -17.82
C LEU A 23 -16.58 43.71 -18.11
N LEU A 24 -16.99 43.38 -19.34
CA LEU A 24 -17.14 42.00 -19.82
C LEU A 24 -15.78 41.29 -19.92
N THR A 25 -14.75 41.91 -20.50
CA THR A 25 -13.41 41.31 -20.61
C THR A 25 -12.77 41.08 -19.24
N GLN A 26 -12.91 42.02 -18.32
CA GLN A 26 -12.38 41.89 -16.96
C GLN A 26 -13.12 40.81 -16.15
N ALA A 27 -14.44 40.65 -16.37
CA ALA A 27 -15.19 39.54 -15.79
C ALA A 27 -14.74 38.17 -16.34
N ILE A 28 -14.48 38.08 -17.66
CA ILE A 28 -13.99 36.86 -18.31
C ILE A 28 -12.59 36.47 -17.80
N GLU A 29 -11.67 37.43 -17.66
CA GLU A 29 -10.33 37.19 -17.12
C GLU A 29 -10.38 36.70 -15.66
N ASN A 30 -11.25 37.29 -14.84
CA ASN A 30 -11.42 36.87 -13.44
C ASN A 30 -12.06 35.48 -13.33
N TYR A 31 -12.98 35.14 -14.23
CA TYR A 31 -13.55 33.80 -14.32
C TYR A 31 -12.50 32.76 -14.72
N ALA A 32 -11.68 33.06 -15.73
CA ALA A 32 -10.58 32.20 -16.16
C ALA A 32 -9.52 31.98 -15.06
N LYS A 33 -9.15 33.03 -14.32
CA LYS A 33 -8.22 32.95 -13.17
C LYS A 33 -8.79 32.12 -12.02
N ARG A 34 -10.08 32.27 -11.69
CA ARG A 34 -10.75 31.45 -10.65
C ARG A 34 -10.84 29.98 -11.05
N ALA A 35 -11.20 29.68 -12.31
CA ALA A 35 -11.24 28.32 -12.84
C ALA A 35 -9.84 27.68 -12.85
N GLY A 36 -8.81 28.43 -13.28
CA GLY A 36 -7.41 27.99 -13.26
C GLY A 36 -6.91 27.73 -11.84
N ASN A 37 -7.16 28.63 -10.88
CA ASN A 37 -6.81 28.42 -9.48
C ASN A 37 -7.53 27.20 -8.89
N MET A 38 -8.81 26.98 -9.23
CA MET A 38 -9.53 25.81 -8.74
C MET A 38 -8.96 24.51 -9.31
N LEU A 39 -8.59 24.48 -10.60
CA LEU A 39 -7.91 23.36 -11.25
C LEU A 39 -6.53 23.08 -10.63
N LEU A 40 -5.77 24.13 -10.33
CA LEU A 40 -4.45 24.05 -9.70
C LEU A 40 -4.57 23.53 -8.25
N LEU A 41 -5.58 23.96 -7.51
CA LEU A 41 -5.87 23.51 -6.14
C LEU A 41 -6.31 22.03 -6.12
N CYS A 42 -7.15 21.61 -7.08
CA CYS A 42 -7.50 20.20 -7.28
C CYS A 42 -6.27 19.34 -7.62
N PHE A 43 -5.38 19.83 -8.48
CA PHE A 43 -4.15 19.13 -8.85
C PHE A 43 -3.19 18.98 -7.65
N VAL A 44 -3.04 20.03 -6.84
CA VAL A 44 -2.26 19.99 -5.58
C VAL A 44 -2.87 19.02 -4.57
N LEU A 45 -4.21 19.00 -4.45
CA LEU A 45 -4.89 18.02 -3.58
C LEU A 45 -4.65 16.58 -4.06
N CYS A 46 -4.75 16.32 -5.36
CA CYS A 46 -4.50 15.00 -5.92
C CYS A 46 -3.06 14.50 -5.67
N ILE A 47 -2.07 15.40 -5.71
CA ILE A 47 -0.67 15.07 -5.39
C ILE A 47 -0.50 14.80 -3.89
N ALA A 48 -1.17 15.57 -3.02
CA ALA A 48 -1.09 15.41 -1.57
C ALA A 48 -1.72 14.10 -1.06
N PHE A 49 -2.68 13.53 -1.79
CA PHE A 49 -3.38 12.28 -1.43
C PHE A 49 -2.84 11.04 -2.17
N SER A 50 -1.60 11.08 -2.69
CA SER A 50 -1.01 9.92 -3.35
C SER A 50 -0.87 8.73 -2.37
N PRO A 51 -1.45 7.56 -2.67
CA PRO A 51 -1.29 6.39 -1.82
C PRO A 51 0.17 5.91 -1.89
N CYS A 52 0.88 5.92 -0.76
CA CYS A 52 2.17 5.27 -0.65
C CYS A 52 2.01 3.77 -0.88
N ALA A 53 2.58 3.26 -1.97
CA ALA A 53 2.64 1.84 -2.24
C ALA A 53 3.53 1.15 -1.20
N TYR A 54 2.90 0.42 -0.27
CA TYR A 54 3.61 -0.43 0.68
C TYR A 54 3.95 -1.77 0.01
N ALA A 55 5.25 -2.01 -0.20
CA ALA A 55 5.77 -3.31 -0.62
C ALA A 55 6.00 -4.20 0.60
N ILE A 56 5.61 -5.46 0.51
CA ILE A 56 5.76 -6.45 1.57
C ILE A 56 6.59 -7.59 1.01
N ASP A 57 7.70 -7.89 1.67
CA ASP A 57 8.59 -8.97 1.29
C ASP A 57 8.44 -10.14 2.27
N ILE A 58 8.38 -11.35 1.74
CA ILE A 58 8.32 -12.59 2.54
C ILE A 58 9.75 -13.11 2.67
N ILE A 59 10.13 -13.46 3.90
CA ILE A 59 11.50 -13.83 4.24
C ILE A 59 11.56 -15.15 4.99
N THR A 60 12.60 -15.91 4.70
CA THR A 60 12.90 -17.19 5.32
C THR A 60 14.39 -17.28 5.69
N ASN A 61 14.73 -18.22 6.57
CA ASN A 61 16.12 -18.53 6.89
C ASN A 61 16.87 -19.09 5.67
N LYS A 62 18.14 -18.71 5.48
CA LYS A 62 19.01 -19.20 4.39
C LYS A 62 19.35 -20.69 4.46
N SER A 63 19.38 -21.28 5.65
CA SER A 63 19.67 -22.71 5.86
C SER A 63 18.53 -23.63 5.42
N SER A 64 17.39 -23.06 5.05
CA SER A 64 16.29 -23.78 4.41
C SER A 64 16.73 -24.11 2.97
N SER A 65 17.36 -25.27 2.78
CA SER A 65 18.18 -25.58 1.61
C SER A 65 17.45 -26.13 0.37
N SER A 66 16.12 -26.31 0.37
CA SER A 66 15.44 -26.81 -0.83
C SER A 66 14.97 -25.73 -1.78
N GLN A 67 15.15 -26.03 -3.06
CA GLN A 67 14.71 -25.28 -4.23
C GLN A 67 13.21 -24.95 -4.21
N LYS A 68 12.40 -25.71 -3.44
CA LYS A 68 10.97 -25.46 -3.27
C LYS A 68 10.65 -24.28 -2.33
N PHE A 69 11.65 -23.75 -1.60
CA PHE A 69 11.49 -22.56 -0.77
C PHE A 69 11.52 -21.24 -1.56
N GLU A 70 11.88 -21.30 -2.84
CA GLU A 70 12.02 -20.09 -3.66
C GLU A 70 10.67 -19.55 -4.14
N TYR A 71 9.69 -20.43 -4.33
CA TYR A 71 8.36 -20.08 -4.82
C TYR A 71 7.28 -20.69 -3.93
N LEU A 72 6.47 -19.84 -3.30
CA LEU A 72 5.29 -20.28 -2.56
C LEU A 72 4.02 -19.69 -3.16
N THR A 73 2.99 -20.53 -3.24
CA THR A 73 1.65 -20.06 -3.62
C THR A 73 0.97 -19.38 -2.45
N ASN A 74 0.01 -18.52 -2.76
CA ASN A 74 -0.85 -17.86 -1.79
C ASN A 74 -1.53 -18.84 -0.82
N ARG A 75 -1.94 -20.00 -1.35
CA ARG A 75 -2.59 -21.08 -0.58
C ARG A 75 -1.62 -21.72 0.42
N GLU A 76 -0.37 -21.97 0.01
CA GLU A 76 0.66 -22.54 0.88
C GLU A 76 1.04 -21.56 1.98
N LEU A 77 1.24 -20.28 1.65
CA LEU A 77 1.47 -19.24 2.65
C LEU A 77 0.32 -19.14 3.64
N ARG A 78 -0.93 -19.15 3.17
CA ARG A 78 -2.10 -19.17 4.06
C ARG A 78 -2.10 -20.40 4.96
N ALA A 79 -1.73 -21.56 4.44
CA ALA A 79 -1.64 -22.79 5.24
C ALA A 79 -0.55 -22.73 6.30
N ILE A 80 0.62 -22.17 5.96
CA ILE A 80 1.75 -21.96 6.86
C ILE A 80 1.38 -20.97 7.97
N PHE A 81 0.96 -19.76 7.61
CA PHE A 81 0.66 -18.70 8.57
C PHE A 81 -0.58 -19.00 9.41
N SER A 82 -1.51 -19.83 8.94
CA SER A 82 -2.64 -20.35 9.75
C SER A 82 -2.26 -21.57 10.61
N LEU A 83 -0.98 -21.93 10.69
CA LEU A 83 -0.45 -23.08 11.46
C LEU A 83 -1.01 -24.45 11.04
N ARG A 84 -1.54 -24.56 9.81
CA ARG A 84 -2.04 -25.81 9.24
C ARG A 84 -0.91 -26.64 8.63
N LEU A 85 0.05 -25.98 7.98
CA LEU A 85 1.25 -26.59 7.45
C LEU A 85 2.42 -26.31 8.41
N LYS A 86 2.80 -27.33 9.19
CA LYS A 86 3.78 -27.24 10.28
C LYS A 86 5.16 -27.78 9.91
N GLN A 87 5.30 -28.39 8.74
CA GLN A 87 6.54 -28.97 8.25
C GLN A 87 6.76 -28.59 6.80
N TRP A 88 8.00 -28.28 6.48
CA TRP A 88 8.47 -28.07 5.13
C TRP A 88 8.54 -29.39 4.36
N PRO A 89 8.58 -29.37 3.01
CA PRO A 89 8.72 -30.57 2.20
C PRO A 89 9.93 -31.45 2.56
N ASP A 90 11.00 -30.85 3.09
CA ASP A 90 12.21 -31.56 3.53
C ASP A 90 12.09 -32.15 4.95
N GLY A 91 10.93 -32.02 5.60
CA GLY A 91 10.68 -32.47 6.97
C GLY A 91 11.10 -31.48 8.06
N LEU A 92 11.77 -30.38 7.70
CA LEU A 92 12.14 -29.31 8.65
C LEU A 92 10.88 -28.66 9.25
N PRO A 93 10.80 -28.42 10.58
CA PRO A 93 9.65 -27.75 11.17
C PRO A 93 9.52 -26.30 10.70
N VAL A 94 8.28 -25.85 10.49
CA VAL A 94 7.96 -24.48 10.09
C VAL A 94 7.74 -23.65 11.34
N THR A 95 8.59 -22.66 11.58
CA THR A 95 8.40 -21.70 12.67
C THR A 95 7.88 -20.39 12.11
N VAL A 96 6.66 -20.00 12.47
CA VAL A 96 6.08 -18.75 11.98
C VAL A 96 6.47 -17.61 12.90
N VAL A 97 7.00 -16.54 12.33
CA VAL A 97 7.28 -15.26 12.99
C VAL A 97 6.35 -14.20 12.43
N THR A 98 5.70 -13.42 13.30
CA THR A 98 4.71 -12.41 12.92
C THR A 98 5.01 -11.06 13.58
N MET A 99 4.54 -9.98 12.95
CA MET A 99 4.58 -8.63 13.51
C MET A 99 3.35 -8.39 14.42
N PRO A 100 3.36 -7.38 15.31
CA PRO A 100 2.25 -7.12 16.20
C PRO A 100 0.98 -6.75 15.42
N ASN A 101 -0.19 -7.12 15.93
CA ASN A 101 -1.48 -6.93 15.24
C ASN A 101 -1.79 -5.46 14.87
N ASN A 102 -1.24 -4.50 15.62
CA ASN A 102 -1.46 -3.09 15.35
C ASN A 102 -0.66 -2.59 14.13
N SER A 103 0.39 -3.33 13.73
CA SER A 103 1.34 -2.89 12.72
C SER A 103 0.67 -2.83 11.34
N THR A 104 1.02 -1.78 10.60
CA THR A 104 0.58 -1.60 9.21
C THR A 104 1.05 -2.77 8.35
N VAL A 105 2.30 -3.21 8.54
CA VAL A 105 2.89 -4.35 7.83
C VAL A 105 2.07 -5.64 8.02
N HIS A 106 1.68 -5.98 9.26
CA HIS A 106 0.84 -7.16 9.52
C HIS A 106 -0.53 -7.06 8.84
N LYS A 107 -1.18 -5.89 8.93
CA LYS A 107 -2.50 -5.65 8.33
C LYS A 107 -2.45 -5.80 6.81
N GLU A 108 -1.45 -5.20 6.18
CA GLU A 108 -1.24 -5.27 4.74
C GLU A 108 -0.88 -6.69 4.30
N PHE A 109 -0.05 -7.41 5.05
CA PHE A 109 0.32 -8.79 4.77
C PHE A 109 -0.91 -9.71 4.80
N CYS A 110 -1.72 -9.61 5.84
CA CYS A 110 -2.94 -10.40 5.96
C CYS A 110 -3.90 -10.16 4.78
N LYS A 111 -4.13 -8.89 4.43
CA LYS A 111 -5.09 -8.51 3.39
C LYS A 111 -4.58 -8.80 1.98
N LYS A 112 -3.39 -8.32 1.63
CA LYS A 112 -2.85 -8.39 0.27
C LYS A 112 -2.27 -9.76 -0.06
N ILE A 113 -1.54 -10.36 0.89
CA ILE A 113 -0.88 -11.65 0.67
C ILE A 113 -1.82 -12.76 1.11
N LEU A 114 -2.26 -12.79 2.35
CA LEU A 114 -3.04 -13.94 2.82
C LEU A 114 -4.53 -13.89 2.45
N ASN A 115 -5.04 -12.79 1.85
CA ASN A 115 -6.46 -12.56 1.55
C ASN A 115 -7.40 -12.94 2.73
N ILE A 116 -7.00 -12.59 3.95
CA ILE A 116 -7.77 -12.78 5.19
C ILE A 116 -7.63 -11.55 6.08
N PHE A 117 -8.59 -11.33 6.97
CA PHE A 117 -8.48 -10.23 7.92
C PHE A 117 -7.57 -10.62 9.11
N PRO A 118 -6.78 -9.68 9.68
CA PRO A 118 -5.91 -9.95 10.82
C PRO A 118 -6.60 -10.63 12.01
N HIS A 119 -7.83 -10.23 12.32
CA HIS A 119 -8.60 -10.82 13.41
C HIS A 119 -8.98 -12.28 13.15
N GLN A 120 -9.19 -12.67 11.88
CA GLN A 120 -9.47 -14.07 11.52
C GLN A 120 -8.23 -14.94 11.68
N LEU A 121 -7.08 -14.43 11.26
CA LEU A 121 -5.80 -15.11 11.42
C LEU A 121 -5.48 -15.32 12.91
N LYS A 122 -5.60 -14.25 13.71
CA LYS A 122 -5.46 -14.31 15.17
C LYS A 122 -6.45 -15.28 15.82
N GLY A 123 -7.73 -15.24 15.42
CA GLY A 123 -8.72 -16.17 15.96
C GLY A 123 -8.38 -17.64 15.66
N GLY A 124 -7.72 -17.91 14.54
CA GLY A 124 -7.13 -19.22 14.24
C GLY A 124 -6.05 -19.62 15.24
N TRP A 125 -5.10 -18.72 15.52
CA TRP A 125 -4.02 -18.96 16.48
C TRP A 125 -4.52 -19.12 17.92
N ASP A 126 -5.49 -18.30 18.33
CA ASP A 126 -6.09 -18.36 19.66
C ASP A 126 -6.78 -19.72 19.86
N ARG A 127 -7.49 -20.24 18.85
CA ARG A 127 -8.10 -21.58 18.91
C ARG A 127 -7.06 -22.69 19.05
N VAL A 128 -5.94 -22.62 18.31
CA VAL A 128 -4.85 -23.61 18.44
C VAL A 128 -4.23 -23.58 19.83
N THR A 129 -4.06 -22.38 20.39
CA THR A 129 -3.45 -22.17 21.72
C THR A 129 -4.38 -22.68 22.82
N TYR A 130 -5.66 -22.26 22.82
CA TYR A 130 -6.63 -22.63 23.86
C TYR A 130 -7.03 -24.10 23.85
N SER A 131 -6.92 -24.77 22.70
CA SER A 131 -7.16 -26.22 22.60
C SER A 131 -5.95 -27.07 23.00
N GLY A 132 -4.79 -26.44 23.26
CA GLY A 132 -3.53 -27.16 23.54
C GLY A 132 -2.95 -27.90 22.32
N LEU A 133 -3.46 -27.64 21.11
CA LEU A 133 -3.06 -28.32 19.87
C LEU A 133 -1.77 -27.75 19.23
N GLY A 134 -1.21 -26.69 19.82
CA GLY A 134 0.05 -26.10 19.37
C GLY A 134 0.35 -24.76 20.01
N GLN A 135 1.49 -24.21 19.60
CA GLN A 135 1.95 -22.90 20.02
C GLN A 135 1.60 -21.84 18.95
N PRO A 136 1.26 -20.60 19.37
CA PRO A 136 1.06 -19.51 18.45
C PRO A 136 2.39 -19.08 17.79
N PRO A 137 2.35 -18.25 16.74
CA PRO A 137 3.55 -17.72 16.13
C PRO A 137 4.37 -16.84 17.10
N ILE A 138 5.67 -16.75 16.86
CA ILE A 138 6.56 -15.85 17.59
C ILE A 138 6.27 -14.42 17.13
N VAL A 139 6.06 -13.49 18.07
CA VAL A 139 5.80 -12.08 17.73
C VAL A 139 7.10 -11.27 17.84
N ALA A 140 7.57 -10.72 16.72
CA ALA A 140 8.66 -9.75 16.68
C ALA A 140 8.11 -8.33 16.82
N LYS A 141 8.76 -7.46 17.59
CA LYS A 141 8.32 -6.07 17.81
C LYS A 141 8.82 -5.13 16.70
N THR A 142 10.00 -5.40 16.16
CA THR A 142 10.63 -4.60 15.10
C THR A 142 11.07 -5.45 13.91
N LYS A 143 11.41 -4.79 12.81
CA LYS A 143 11.97 -5.42 11.61
C LYS A 143 13.28 -6.15 11.93
N GLU A 144 14.16 -5.50 12.69
CA GLU A 144 15.46 -6.05 13.07
C GLU A 144 15.30 -7.31 13.92
N GLU A 145 14.39 -7.26 14.90
CA GLU A 145 14.06 -8.43 15.71
C GLU A 145 13.49 -9.58 14.87
N MET A 146 12.64 -9.28 13.89
CA MET A 146 12.14 -10.30 12.97
C MET A 146 13.28 -10.97 12.20
N ILE A 147 14.18 -10.17 11.62
CA ILE A 147 15.33 -10.68 10.87
C ILE A 147 16.23 -11.52 11.79
N ASP A 148 16.48 -11.07 13.02
CA ASP A 148 17.32 -11.79 13.98
C ASP A 148 16.72 -13.12 14.42
N ILE A 149 15.41 -13.18 14.68
CA ILE A 149 14.71 -14.44 14.99
C ILE A 149 14.82 -15.40 13.80
N LEU A 150 14.61 -14.90 12.58
CA LEU A 150 14.71 -15.71 11.37
C LEU A 150 16.11 -16.25 11.15
N LYS A 151 17.17 -15.47 11.40
CA LYS A 151 18.56 -15.94 11.31
C LYS A 151 18.86 -17.07 12.28
N ARG A 152 18.38 -16.95 13.52
CA ARG A 152 18.68 -17.90 14.61
C ARG A 152 17.84 -19.18 14.55
N THR A 153 16.74 -19.16 13.79
CA THR A 153 15.76 -20.24 13.79
C THR A 153 15.70 -20.89 12.40
N PRO A 154 16.32 -22.07 12.21
CA PRO A 154 16.19 -22.82 10.95
C PRO A 154 14.72 -23.14 10.66
N GLY A 155 14.31 -22.96 9.40
CA GLY A 155 12.93 -23.22 8.97
C GLY A 155 11.92 -22.17 9.42
N ALA A 156 12.37 -21.05 9.98
CA ALA A 156 11.50 -19.95 10.29
C ALA A 156 11.12 -19.13 9.05
N ILE A 157 9.89 -18.65 9.03
CA ILE A 157 9.31 -17.80 7.98
C ILE A 157 8.61 -16.60 8.60
N GLY A 158 8.81 -15.45 7.98
CA GLY A 158 8.20 -14.20 8.37
C GLY A 158 7.99 -13.29 7.17
N TYR A 159 7.62 -12.05 7.44
CA TYR A 159 7.39 -11.04 6.41
C TYR A 159 7.74 -9.68 6.98
N THR A 160 8.28 -8.81 6.14
CA THR A 160 8.61 -7.45 6.54
C THR A 160 8.13 -6.47 5.47
N ASP A 161 8.18 -5.19 5.80
CA ASP A 161 8.17 -4.16 4.79
C ASP A 161 9.37 -4.28 3.84
N ARG A 162 9.56 -3.30 2.96
CA ARG A 162 10.61 -3.34 1.95
C ARG A 162 11.97 -3.73 2.53
N LEU A 163 12.56 -4.80 1.99
CA LEU A 163 13.94 -5.20 2.30
C LEU A 163 14.93 -4.34 1.54
N TYR A 164 16.08 -4.09 2.17
CA TYR A 164 17.25 -3.52 1.51
C TYR A 164 18.28 -4.62 1.25
N ASP A 165 19.20 -4.39 0.30
CA ASP A 165 20.21 -5.39 -0.08
C ASP A 165 21.07 -5.85 1.10
N ASN A 166 21.31 -4.96 2.07
CA ASN A 166 22.05 -5.25 3.29
C ASN A 166 21.40 -6.37 4.12
N ASP A 167 20.06 -6.45 4.11
CA ASP A 167 19.27 -7.42 4.89
C ASP A 167 19.35 -8.83 4.25
N LEU A 168 19.44 -8.89 2.91
CA LEU A 168 19.48 -10.14 2.12
C LEU A 168 20.76 -10.96 2.35
N ASN A 169 21.80 -10.36 2.92
CA ASN A 169 22.98 -11.10 3.34
C ASN A 169 22.69 -12.10 4.47
N SER A 170 21.58 -11.95 5.17
CA SER A 170 21.23 -12.79 6.31
C SER A 170 19.98 -13.66 6.13
N VAL A 171 19.03 -13.23 5.29
CA VAL A 171 17.76 -13.93 5.03
C VAL A 171 17.57 -14.18 3.54
N LYS A 172 16.75 -15.15 3.17
CA LYS A 172 16.35 -15.42 1.78
C LYS A 172 14.95 -14.87 1.55
N ARG A 173 14.75 -14.15 0.44
CA ARG A 173 13.42 -13.73 -0.02
C ARG A 173 12.68 -14.93 -0.62
N VAL A 174 11.40 -15.07 -0.29
CA VAL A 174 10.50 -16.03 -0.92
C VAL A 174 9.68 -15.30 -1.97
N GLU A 175 9.74 -15.77 -3.21
CA GLU A 175 8.96 -15.21 -4.30
C GLU A 175 7.54 -15.80 -4.30
N LEU A 176 6.57 -14.96 -4.61
CA LEU A 176 5.19 -15.39 -4.75
C LEU A 176 4.97 -15.99 -6.14
N ASP A 177 4.50 -17.23 -6.22
CA ASP A 177 4.09 -17.80 -7.51
C ASP A 177 2.73 -17.21 -7.94
N VAL A 178 2.77 -16.04 -8.56
CA VAL A 178 1.59 -15.32 -9.05
C VAL A 178 0.99 -16.02 -10.29
N LYS A 179 1.76 -16.85 -11.02
CA LYS A 179 1.40 -17.39 -12.34
C LYS A 179 0.27 -18.43 -12.34
N ARG A 180 -0.17 -18.95 -11.20
CA ARG A 180 -1.24 -19.98 -11.13
C ARG A 180 -2.63 -19.47 -10.72
N THR A 181 -2.79 -18.17 -10.48
CA THR A 181 -4.04 -17.63 -9.89
C THR A 181 -5.04 -17.12 -10.95
N THR A 182 -4.65 -16.98 -12.22
CA THR A 182 -5.50 -16.40 -13.29
C THR A 182 -6.20 -17.42 -14.20
N MET A 183 -6.31 -18.69 -13.80
CA MET A 183 -7.23 -19.63 -14.45
C MET A 183 -8.40 -19.95 -13.53
N ARG A 184 -9.39 -19.06 -13.51
CA ARG A 184 -10.78 -19.41 -13.22
C ARG A 184 -11.70 -18.40 -13.88
#